data_AF-A0A381I6I6-F1
#
_entry.id   AF-A0A381I6I6-F1
#
_cell.length_a   1.000
_cell.length_b   1.000
_cell.length_c   1.000
_cell.angle_alpha   90.00
_cell.angle_beta   90.00
_cell.angle_gamma   90.00
#
_symmetry.space_group_name_H-M   'P 1'
#
loop_
_entity.id
_entity.type
_entity.pdbx_description
1 polymer ?
#
loop_
_entity_poly.entity_id
_entity_poly.type
_entity_poly.pdbx_seq_one_letter_code
_entity_poly.pdbx_strand_id
1 'polypeptide(L)'
;MTNRNCDNSGVLVNAVLTPDRVNKRQNGRRIKESGETMFTLTAQDKHGILKNGDIRRLTPKECFRLQGFPDKYYERAASVCSDSQLYKQAGNAVTANVVYEIAKRMG
;
A
#
# COMPACT_ATOMS: atom_id res chain seq x y z
N MET A 1 18.25 0.30 6.83
CA MET A 1 17.73 1.55 6.24
C MET A 1 17.94 1.49 4.74
N THR A 2 16.95 1.03 3.97
CA THR A 2 16.98 1.19 2.50
C THR A 2 16.10 2.37 2.15
N ASN A 3 16.69 3.57 2.25
CA ASN A 3 16.08 4.78 1.73
C ASN A 3 16.15 4.71 0.20
N ARG A 4 15.15 4.07 -0.41
CA ARG A 4 14.96 4.18 -1.86
C ARG A 4 14.34 5.55 -2.08
N ASN A 5 15.20 6.55 -2.29
CA ASN A 5 14.80 7.87 -2.76
C ASN A 5 14.00 7.68 -4.05
N CYS A 6 12.69 7.84 -3.95
CA CYS A 6 11.78 8.01 -5.09
C CYS A 6 11.86 9.44 -5.63
N ASP A 7 12.99 10.13 -5.42
CA ASP A 7 13.12 11.57 -5.64
C ASP A 7 13.84 11.91 -6.96
N ASN A 8 14.32 10.90 -7.71
CA ASN A 8 15.12 11.12 -8.92
C ASN A 8 14.32 11.20 -10.24
N SER A 9 13.00 11.18 -10.18
CA SER A 9 12.16 11.61 -11.30
C SER A 9 11.39 12.81 -10.82
N GLY A 10 11.43 13.96 -11.49
CA GLY A 10 10.64 15.16 -11.17
C GLY A 10 9.11 14.99 -11.23
N VAL A 11 8.64 13.75 -11.06
CA VAL A 11 7.27 13.29 -10.96
C VAL A 11 6.88 13.36 -9.49
N LEU A 12 5.99 14.28 -9.16
CA LEU A 12 5.36 14.33 -7.84
C LEU A 12 4.39 13.15 -7.70
N VAL A 13 4.60 12.33 -6.66
CA VAL A 13 3.73 11.20 -6.32
C VAL A 13 3.24 11.36 -4.89
N ASN A 14 1.93 11.57 -4.76
CA ASN A 14 1.29 11.83 -3.49
C ASN A 14 0.42 10.65 -3.07
N ALA A 15 0.49 10.24 -1.80
CA ALA A 15 -0.38 9.18 -1.27
C ALA A 15 -1.83 9.68 -1.14
N VAL A 16 -2.80 8.88 -1.59
CA VAL A 16 -4.23 9.22 -1.55
C VAL A 16 -5.02 8.17 -0.78
N LEU A 17 -5.82 8.61 0.18
CA LEU A 17 -6.77 7.78 0.91
C LEU A 17 -8.15 7.82 0.22
N THR A 18 -8.72 6.65 -0.05
CA THR A 18 -10.06 6.49 -0.65
C THR A 18 -10.26 7.30 -1.94
N PRO A 19 -9.48 7.02 -3.01
CA PRO A 19 -9.63 7.75 -4.27
C PRO A 19 -11.04 7.66 -4.85
N ASP A 20 -11.72 6.52 -4.66
CA ASP A 20 -13.06 6.23 -5.20
C ASP A 20 -14.22 6.97 -4.52
N ARG A 21 -13.98 7.69 -3.40
CA ARG A 21 -15.04 8.33 -2.62
C ARG A 21 -14.98 9.85 -2.76
N VAL A 22 -16.06 10.48 -3.19
CA VAL A 22 -16.16 11.95 -3.20
C VAL A 22 -16.05 12.49 -1.76
N ASN A 23 -16.86 11.93 -0.86
CA ASN A 23 -16.88 12.29 0.55
C ASN A 23 -16.07 11.29 1.40
N LYS A 24 -15.08 11.79 2.13
CA LYS A 24 -14.27 10.99 3.07
C LYS A 24 -15.03 10.75 4.37
N ARG A 25 -14.86 9.57 4.97
CA ARG A 25 -15.45 9.23 6.28
C ARG A 25 -14.54 9.55 7.46
N GLN A 26 -13.23 9.56 7.25
CA GLN A 26 -12.25 9.79 8.31
C GLN A 26 -11.88 11.27 8.44
N ASN A 27 -11.63 11.69 9.69
CA ASN A 27 -11.02 12.97 10.00
C ASN A 27 -9.51 12.87 9.73
N GLY A 28 -8.95 13.79 8.95
CA GLY A 28 -7.56 13.71 8.48
C GLY A 28 -7.34 14.13 7.03
N ARG A 29 -6.07 14.29 6.64
CA ARG A 29 -5.66 14.64 5.28
C ARG A 29 -6.00 13.50 4.32
N ARG A 30 -6.61 13.81 3.17
CA ARG A 30 -6.95 12.82 2.13
C ARG A 30 -5.76 12.52 1.21
N ILE A 31 -4.96 13.55 0.93
CA ILE A 31 -3.78 13.50 0.08
C ILE A 31 -2.61 13.96 0.94
N LYS A 32 -1.50 13.23 0.90
CA LYS A 32 -0.24 13.61 1.56
C LYS A 32 0.68 14.36 0.60
N GLU A 33 1.67 15.08 1.12
CA GLU A 33 2.71 15.70 0.30
C GLU A 33 3.63 14.65 -0.35
N SER A 34 4.29 15.04 -1.43
CA SER A 34 5.27 14.19 -2.11
C SER A 34 6.43 13.91 -1.16
N GLY A 35 6.87 12.65 -1.09
CA GLY A 35 7.93 12.21 -0.16
C GLY A 35 7.44 11.84 1.24
N GLU A 36 6.19 12.13 1.62
CA GLU A 36 5.61 11.58 2.84
C GLU A 36 5.34 10.08 2.71
N THR A 37 5.44 9.36 3.83
CA THR A 37 5.09 7.93 3.88
C THR A 37 3.63 7.70 3.50
N MET A 38 3.33 6.52 2.96
CA MET A 38 1.96 6.13 2.62
C MET A 38 1.05 6.08 3.87
N PHE A 39 -0.26 6.06 3.67
CA PHE A 39 -1.21 5.68 4.74
C PHE A 39 -1.06 4.20 5.08
N THR A 40 -1.45 3.82 6.29
CA THR A 40 -1.52 2.42 6.70
C THR A 40 -2.54 1.68 5.82
N LEU A 41 -2.10 0.61 5.16
CA LEU A 41 -3.00 -0.25 4.39
C LEU A 41 -4.01 -0.91 5.32
N THR A 42 -5.30 -0.65 5.10
CA THR A 42 -6.41 -1.27 5.83
C THR A 42 -7.25 -2.13 4.89
N ALA A 43 -7.94 -3.13 5.44
CA ALA A 43 -8.86 -3.95 4.65
C ALA A 43 -10.17 -3.23 4.28
N GLN A 44 -10.44 -2.08 4.90
CA GLN A 44 -11.67 -1.31 4.69
C GLN A 44 -11.50 -0.21 3.64
N ASP A 45 -10.37 0.48 3.65
CA ASP A 45 -10.12 1.62 2.78
C ASP A 45 -9.34 1.21 1.53
N LYS A 46 -9.68 1.88 0.44
CA LYS A 46 -8.96 1.74 -0.82
C LYS A 46 -7.86 2.79 -0.87
N HIS A 47 -6.64 2.35 -1.12
CA HIS A 47 -5.46 3.20 -1.15
C HIS A 47 -5.08 3.52 -2.59
N GLY A 48 -4.54 4.71 -2.82
CA GLY A 48 -4.20 5.18 -4.15
C GLY A 48 -3.01 6.13 -4.16
N ILE A 49 -2.66 6.56 -5.36
CA ILE A 49 -1.66 7.59 -5.61
C ILE A 49 -2.22 8.65 -6.56
N LEU A 50 -1.80 9.89 -6.35
CA LEU A 50 -1.92 10.98 -7.30
C LEU A 50 -0.55 11.11 -7.98
N LYS A 51 -0.51 11.01 -9.30
CA LYS A 51 0.69 11.15 -10.11
C LYS A 51 0.40 12.06 -11.28
N ASN A 52 1.11 13.18 -11.39
CA ASN A 52 0.96 14.14 -12.50
C ASN A 52 -0.48 14.63 -12.73
N GLY A 53 -1.28 14.79 -11.68
CA GLY A 53 -2.70 15.18 -11.78
C GLY A 53 -3.69 14.01 -11.87
N ASP A 54 -3.22 12.80 -12.16
CA ASP A 54 -4.07 11.62 -12.27
C ASP A 54 -4.12 10.82 -10.97
N ILE A 55 -5.34 10.57 -10.48
CA ILE A 55 -5.58 9.73 -9.30
C ILE A 55 -5.89 8.31 -9.76
N ARG A 56 -5.14 7.34 -9.24
CA ARG A 56 -5.46 5.92 -9.41
C ARG A 56 -5.39 5.16 -8.10
N ARG A 57 -6.08 4.02 -8.06
CA ARG A 57 -5.95 3.04 -6.98
C ARG A 57 -4.62 2.30 -7.11
N LEU A 58 -4.10 1.90 -5.95
CA LEU A 58 -3.10 0.85 -5.89
C LEU A 58 -3.75 -0.47 -6.28
N THR A 59 -3.02 -1.29 -7.04
CA THR A 59 -3.41 -2.66 -7.38
C THR A 59 -3.21 -3.59 -6.18
N PRO A 60 -3.87 -4.77 -6.14
CA PRO A 60 -3.63 -5.73 -5.09
C PRO A 60 -2.14 -6.14 -5.00
N LYS A 61 -1.48 -6.30 -6.15
CA LYS A 61 -0.04 -6.61 -6.23
C LYS A 61 0.83 -5.55 -5.56
N GLU A 62 0.54 -4.26 -5.80
CA GLU A 62 1.24 -3.16 -5.14
C GLU A 62 1.03 -3.18 -3.62
N CYS A 63 -0.18 -3.48 -3.15
CA CYS A 63 -0.47 -3.64 -1.71
C CYS A 63 0.32 -4.80 -1.08
N PHE A 64 0.44 -5.94 -1.76
CA PHE A 64 1.26 -7.07 -1.28
C PHE A 64 2.74 -6.69 -1.18
N ARG A 65 3.27 -5.99 -2.17
CA ARG A 65 4.66 -5.50 -2.15
C ARG A 65 4.91 -4.50 -1.02
N LEU A 66 3.95 -3.61 -0.73
CA LEU A 66 4.04 -2.69 0.40
C LEU A 66 4.12 -3.43 1.75
N GLN A 67 3.45 -4.57 1.88
CA GLN A 67 3.57 -5.45 3.06
C GLN A 67 4.87 -6.29 3.08
N GLY A 68 5.71 -6.20 2.05
CA GLY A 68 6.97 -6.94 1.96
C GLY A 68 6.82 -8.38 1.45
N PHE A 69 5.67 -8.77 0.90
CA PHE A 69 5.49 -10.11 0.35
C PHE A 69 6.18 -10.25 -1.02
N PRO A 70 6.89 -11.36 -1.28
CA PRO A 70 7.39 -11.67 -2.62
C PRO A 70 6.24 -11.87 -3.62
N ASP A 71 6.44 -11.42 -4.86
CA ASP A 71 5.43 -11.51 -5.94
C ASP A 71 4.88 -12.93 -6.13
N LYS A 72 5.70 -13.98 -5.92
CA LYS A 72 5.27 -15.38 -6.01
C LYS A 72 4.07 -15.71 -5.10
N TYR A 73 3.99 -15.11 -3.92
CA TYR A 73 2.86 -15.31 -3.01
C TYR A 73 1.60 -14.63 -3.53
N TYR A 74 1.76 -13.43 -4.10
CA TYR A 74 0.67 -12.73 -4.78
C TYR A 74 0.12 -13.53 -5.96
N GLU A 75 0.98 -14.02 -6.86
CA GLU A 75 0.51 -14.77 -8.04
C GLU A 75 -0.27 -16.03 -7.65
N ARG A 76 0.18 -16.73 -6.60
CA ARG A 76 -0.55 -17.88 -6.05
C ARG A 76 -1.92 -17.47 -5.49
N ALA A 77 -1.98 -16.41 -4.69
CA ALA A 77 -3.24 -15.93 -4.15
C ALA A 77 -4.20 -15.47 -5.27
N ALA A 78 -3.69 -14.74 -6.26
CA ALA A 78 -4.46 -14.23 -7.40
C ALA A 78 -5.03 -15.34 -8.28
N SER A 79 -4.39 -16.51 -8.33
CA SER A 79 -4.91 -17.67 -9.09
C SER A 79 -6.21 -18.26 -8.51
N VAL A 80 -6.54 -17.96 -7.25
CA VAL A 80 -7.69 -18.55 -6.54
C VAL A 80 -8.59 -17.53 -5.84
N CYS A 81 -8.22 -16.25 -5.80
CA CYS A 81 -8.94 -15.19 -5.09
C CYS A 81 -9.26 -14.02 -6.01
N SER A 82 -10.41 -13.38 -5.78
CA SER A 82 -10.77 -12.11 -6.41
C SER A 82 -9.93 -10.94 -5.89
N ASP A 83 -9.81 -9.88 -6.68
CA ASP A 83 -9.15 -8.62 -6.27
C ASP A 83 -9.66 -8.10 -4.92
N SER A 84 -10.97 -8.14 -4.71
CA SER A 84 -11.60 -7.72 -3.45
C SER A 84 -11.10 -8.52 -2.24
N GLN A 85 -10.88 -9.83 -2.40
CA GLN A 85 -10.31 -10.67 -1.35
C GLN A 85 -8.83 -10.38 -1.17
N LEU A 86 -8.08 -10.17 -2.25
CA LEU A 86 -6.64 -9.85 -2.19
C LEU A 86 -6.39 -8.52 -1.47
N TYR A 87 -7.20 -7.48 -1.73
CA TYR A 87 -7.13 -6.22 -0.97
C TYR A 87 -7.33 -6.45 0.53
N LYS A 88 -8.32 -7.28 0.91
CA LYS A 88 -8.58 -7.60 2.31
C LYS A 88 -7.44 -8.39 2.94
N GLN A 89 -6.86 -9.34 2.22
CA GLN A 89 -5.69 -10.10 2.70
C GLN A 89 -4.50 -9.17 2.94
N ALA A 90 -4.17 -8.29 2.00
CA ALA A 90 -3.08 -7.33 2.17
C ALA A 90 -3.33 -6.30 3.28
N GLY A 91 -4.58 -5.87 3.47
CA GLY A 91 -4.96 -4.90 4.49
C GLY A 91 -5.09 -5.46 5.91
N ASN A 92 -5.33 -6.76 6.06
CA ASN A 92 -5.35 -7.45 7.35
C ASN A 92 -4.00 -8.10 7.71
N ALA A 93 -3.09 -8.18 6.75
CA ALA A 93 -1.77 -8.76 6.96
C ALA A 93 -0.88 -7.84 7.81
N VAL A 94 0.06 -8.49 8.50
CA VAL A 94 1.21 -7.83 9.12
C VAL A 94 2.36 -7.73 8.13
N THR A 95 3.16 -6.68 8.22
CA THR A 95 4.30 -6.47 7.33
C THR A 95 5.37 -7.53 7.56
N ALA A 96 5.68 -8.33 6.54
CA ALA A 96 6.54 -9.51 6.65
C ALA A 96 7.93 -9.20 7.21
N ASN A 97 8.51 -8.07 6.79
CA ASN A 97 9.84 -7.63 7.25
C ASN A 97 9.85 -7.35 8.76
N VAL A 98 8.77 -6.78 9.31
CA VAL A 98 8.67 -6.49 10.74
C VAL A 98 8.58 -7.79 11.53
N VAL A 99 7.75 -8.74 11.08
CA VAL A 99 7.62 -10.05 11.71
C VAL A 99 8.95 -10.81 11.71
N TYR A 100 9.68 -10.76 10.59
CA TYR A 100 11.00 -11.39 10.49
C TYR A 100 11.99 -10.86 11.53
N GLU A 101 12.09 -9.54 11.70
CA GLU A 101 12.98 -8.93 12.69
C GLU A 101 12.56 -9.23 14.13
N ILE A 102 11.26 -9.31 14.41
CA ILE A 102 10.75 -9.72 15.73
C ILE A 102 11.15 -11.19 15.99
N ALA A 103 10.88 -12.08 15.04
CA ALA A 103 11.18 -13.51 15.17
C ALA A 103 12.68 -13.77 15.40
N LYS A 104 13.56 -13.01 14.73
CA LYS A 104 15.02 -13.10 14.91
C LYS A 104 15.48 -12.76 16.33
N ARG A 105 14.73 -11.94 17.07
CA ARG A 105 15.05 -11.55 18.47
C ARG A 105 14.44 -12.49 19.50
N MET A 106 13.58 -13.43 19.09
CA MET A 106 12.96 -14.42 19.97
C MET A 106 13.79 -15.70 20.11
N GLY A 107 14.85 -15.85 19.31
CA GLY A 107 15.89 -16.87 19.46
C GLY A 107 17.25 -16.23 19.71
#